data_AF-A0AAD9NVQ1-F1
#
_entry.id   AF-A0AAD9NVQ1-F1
#
_cell.length_a   1.000
_cell.length_b   1.000
_cell.length_c   1.000
_cell.angle_alpha   90.00
_cell.angle_beta   90.00
_cell.angle_gamma   90.00
#
_symmetry.space_group_name_H-M   'P 1'
#
loop_
_entity.id
_entity.type
_entity.pdbx_description
1 polymer ?
#
loop_
_entity_poly.entity_id
_entity_poly.type
_entity_poly.pdbx_seq_one_letter_code
_entity_poly.pdbx_strand_id
1 'polypeptide(L)'
;PSLRTDTRRQQEAQPVIGSPRTPSSVRHQVTTDRGQTSVFQKTQIKTPEGITLTLCKAEIAKEQVDAIVNSTNRSLQLKTGTVSRTLLQNAGDNIQTECHQNAPNGIGFGEVVVTSGGRLKCQRIVHGACPQWDEGGGRSEKVYTISRFRAKRYYFNLMPW
;
A
#
# COMPACT_ATOMS: atom_id res chain seq x y z
N PRO A 1 29.57 43.92 43.16
CA PRO A 1 29.35 42.91 42.08
C PRO A 1 27.95 42.30 42.20
N SER A 2 26.99 42.85 41.45
CA SER A 2 25.62 42.34 41.36
C SER A 2 25.23 42.31 39.88
N LEU A 3 25.18 41.10 39.33
CA LEU A 3 24.95 40.78 37.93
C LEU A 3 23.51 41.10 37.50
N ARG A 4 23.37 41.88 36.44
CA ARG A 4 22.11 42.12 35.72
C ARG A 4 21.81 40.90 34.86
N THR A 5 20.67 40.25 35.05
CA THR A 5 20.15 39.20 34.15
C THR A 5 19.24 39.84 33.12
N ASP A 6 19.61 39.70 31.85
CA ASP A 6 18.94 40.20 30.65
C ASP A 6 17.92 39.16 30.16
N THR A 7 16.63 39.47 30.30
CA THR A 7 15.53 38.59 29.88
C THR A 7 15.11 38.95 28.45
N ARG A 8 15.86 38.44 27.46
CA ARG A 8 15.54 38.57 26.03
C ARG A 8 14.33 37.68 25.67
N ARG A 9 13.17 38.32 25.45
CA ARG A 9 11.97 37.72 24.83
C ARG A 9 12.35 37.05 23.50
N GLN A 10 12.13 35.74 23.39
CA GLN A 10 12.08 35.04 22.11
C GLN A 10 10.65 35.18 21.56
N GLN A 11 10.52 35.72 20.34
CA GLN A 11 9.29 35.66 19.54
C GLN A 11 9.23 34.29 18.86
N GLU A 12 8.22 33.49 19.18
CA GLU A 12 7.87 32.27 18.45
C GLU A 12 7.24 32.65 17.10
N ALA A 13 7.86 32.17 16.01
CA ALA A 13 7.28 32.28 14.67
C ALA A 13 6.21 31.19 14.48
N GLN A 14 5.00 31.59 14.12
CA GLN A 14 3.93 30.67 13.75
C GLN A 14 4.23 29.97 12.41
N PRO A 15 3.91 28.68 12.23
CA PRO A 15 4.08 27.99 10.96
C PRO A 15 3.03 28.46 9.95
N VAL A 16 3.49 28.99 8.82
CA VAL A 16 2.64 29.36 7.68
C VAL A 16 2.16 28.08 7.00
N ILE A 17 0.91 27.68 7.25
CA ILE A 17 0.26 26.56 6.56
C ILE A 17 -0.09 27.03 5.15
N GLY A 18 0.68 26.57 4.16
CA GLY A 18 0.39 26.82 2.75
C GLY A 18 -0.94 26.20 2.33
N SER A 19 -1.71 26.92 1.51
CA SER A 19 -3.03 26.50 1.05
C SER A 19 -3.00 25.12 0.35
N PRO A 20 -4.06 24.28 0.49
CA PRO A 20 -4.13 23.00 -0.18
C PRO A 20 -4.07 23.20 -1.71
N ARG A 21 -3.08 22.57 -2.38
CA ARG A 21 -3.03 22.57 -3.85
C ARG A 21 -4.09 21.62 -4.39
N THR A 22 -4.77 22.06 -5.44
CA THR A 22 -5.84 21.32 -6.12
C THR A 22 -5.32 19.99 -6.68
N PRO A 23 -6.06 18.88 -6.52
CA PRO A 23 -5.71 17.60 -7.16
C PRO A 23 -5.75 17.72 -8.68
N SER A 24 -4.66 17.34 -9.35
CA SER A 24 -4.65 17.20 -10.81
C SER A 24 -5.40 15.94 -11.24
N SER A 25 -6.45 16.10 -12.05
CA SER A 25 -7.28 15.01 -12.58
C SER A 25 -6.75 14.50 -13.92
N VAL A 26 -6.53 13.18 -14.03
CA VAL A 26 -6.22 12.51 -15.31
C VAL A 26 -7.32 11.48 -15.60
N ARG A 27 -7.93 11.58 -16.78
CA ARG A 27 -9.13 10.81 -17.16
C ARG A 27 -8.74 9.52 -17.87
N HIS A 28 -9.16 8.37 -17.33
CA HIS A 28 -9.08 7.07 -18.01
C HIS A 28 -10.49 6.48 -18.15
N GLN A 29 -10.82 5.96 -19.33
CA GLN A 29 -12.10 5.31 -19.61
C GLN A 29 -11.96 3.79 -19.43
N VAL A 30 -12.94 3.17 -18.77
CA VAL A 30 -13.04 1.71 -18.63
C VAL A 30 -14.36 1.27 -19.23
N THR A 31 -14.31 0.42 -20.26
CA THR A 31 -15.49 -0.20 -20.89
C THR A 31 -15.79 -1.51 -20.17
N THR A 32 -17.04 -1.71 -19.74
CA THR A 32 -17.50 -2.99 -19.18
C THR A 32 -18.41 -3.72 -20.19
N ASP A 33 -18.49 -5.04 -20.05
CA ASP A 33 -19.15 -6.01 -20.96
C ASP A 33 -20.69 -5.82 -21.09
N ARG A 34 -21.28 -4.84 -20.39
CA ARG A 34 -22.72 -4.52 -20.41
C ARG A 34 -23.03 -3.12 -20.97
N GLY A 35 -22.08 -2.49 -21.67
CA GLY A 35 -22.31 -1.15 -22.24
C GLY A 35 -22.50 -0.03 -21.20
N GLN A 36 -22.27 -0.30 -19.91
CA GLN A 36 -22.25 0.71 -18.86
C GLN A 36 -20.81 1.19 -18.64
N THR A 37 -20.51 2.40 -19.11
CA THR A 37 -19.23 3.07 -18.90
C THR A 37 -19.24 3.77 -17.54
N SER A 38 -18.76 3.12 -16.48
CA SER A 38 -18.46 3.82 -15.22
C SER A 38 -17.08 4.45 -15.32
N VAL A 39 -17.00 5.77 -15.52
CA VAL A 39 -15.73 6.52 -15.51
C VAL A 39 -15.28 6.64 -14.05
N PHE A 40 -14.37 5.77 -13.60
CA PHE A 40 -13.69 5.98 -12.33
C PHE A 40 -12.55 6.97 -12.54
N GLN A 41 -12.66 8.13 -11.90
CA GLN A 41 -11.63 9.15 -11.94
C GLN A 41 -10.46 8.71 -11.06
N LYS A 42 -9.26 8.66 -11.65
CA LYS A 42 -8.02 8.44 -10.92
C LYS A 42 -7.71 9.69 -10.10
N THR A 43 -7.60 9.54 -8.79
CA THR A 43 -7.28 10.66 -7.88
C THR A 43 -5.83 10.58 -7.48
N GLN A 44 -5.12 11.71 -7.52
CA GLN A 44 -3.73 11.78 -7.10
C GLN A 44 -3.53 12.85 -6.04
N ILE A 45 -2.77 12.51 -5.01
CA ILE A 45 -2.28 13.45 -4.00
C ILE A 45 -0.77 13.30 -3.87
N LYS A 46 -0.08 14.39 -3.56
CA LYS A 46 1.37 14.39 -3.33
C LYS A 46 1.62 14.70 -1.85
N THR A 47 2.37 13.85 -1.18
CA THR A 47 2.76 14.07 0.22
C THR A 47 3.83 15.17 0.32
N PRO A 48 4.03 15.81 1.49
CA PRO A 48 5.09 16.80 1.69
C PRO A 48 6.49 16.26 1.36
N GLU A 49 6.73 14.97 1.56
CA GLU A 49 7.97 14.26 1.26
C GLU A 49 8.14 13.97 -0.25
N GLY A 50 7.17 14.36 -1.07
CA GLY A 50 7.22 14.24 -2.52
C GLY A 50 6.70 12.91 -3.07
N ILE A 51 6.05 12.08 -2.25
CA ILE A 51 5.47 10.80 -2.68
C ILE A 51 4.12 11.04 -3.36
N THR A 52 3.91 10.49 -4.55
CA THR A 52 2.61 10.55 -5.23
C THR A 52 1.78 9.34 -4.85
N LEU A 53 0.67 9.56 -4.15
CA LEU A 53 -0.34 8.55 -3.89
C LEU A 53 -1.41 8.63 -4.98
N THR A 54 -1.80 7.48 -5.49
CA THR A 54 -2.78 7.36 -6.57
C THR A 54 -3.89 6.40 -6.15
N LEU A 55 -5.12 6.89 -6.14
CA LEU A 55 -6.32 6.08 -5.97
C LEU A 55 -6.93 5.80 -7.34
N CYS A 56 -7.16 4.52 -7.65
CA CYS A 56 -7.82 4.11 -8.88
C CYS A 56 -8.53 2.78 -8.71
N LYS A 57 -9.55 2.55 -9.56
CA LYS A 57 -10.23 1.27 -9.71
C LYS A 57 -9.63 0.53 -10.89
N ALA A 58 -9.02 -0.62 -10.62
CA ALA A 58 -8.47 -1.48 -11.65
C ALA A 58 -8.41 -2.94 -11.18
N GLU A 59 -8.10 -3.84 -12.11
CA GLU A 59 -7.78 -5.23 -11.78
C GLU A 59 -6.30 -5.35 -11.44
N ILE A 60 -5.99 -5.69 -10.18
CA ILE A 60 -4.62 -5.71 -9.64
C ILE A 60 -3.65 -6.57 -10.46
N ALA A 61 -4.12 -7.69 -11.04
CA ALA A 61 -3.30 -8.58 -11.83
C ALA A 61 -2.94 -8.03 -13.24
N LYS A 62 -3.63 -7.00 -13.71
CA LYS A 62 -3.38 -6.36 -15.02
C LYS A 62 -2.48 -5.12 -14.91
N GLU A 63 -2.18 -4.67 -13.69
CA GLU A 63 -1.42 -3.46 -13.45
C GLU A 63 0.05 -3.59 -13.86
N GLN A 64 0.61 -2.47 -14.35
CA GLN A 64 2.01 -2.33 -14.74
C GLN A 64 2.76 -1.53 -13.68
N VAL A 65 3.19 -2.25 -12.64
CA VAL A 65 3.87 -1.70 -11.47
C VAL A 65 5.12 -2.52 -11.16
N ASP A 66 6.08 -1.92 -10.46
CA ASP A 66 7.33 -2.63 -10.11
C ASP A 66 7.06 -3.78 -9.13
N ALA A 67 6.16 -3.54 -8.18
CA ALA A 67 5.78 -4.50 -7.16
C ALA A 67 4.29 -4.41 -6.81
N ILE A 68 3.71 -5.56 -6.47
CA ILE A 68 2.36 -5.66 -5.92
C ILE A 68 2.49 -6.01 -4.43
N VAL A 69 1.64 -5.41 -3.59
CA VAL A 69 1.54 -5.78 -2.18
C VAL A 69 0.23 -6.53 -1.98
N ASN A 70 0.31 -7.69 -1.35
CA ASN A 70 -0.82 -8.54 -1.03
C ASN A 70 -0.93 -8.74 0.48
N SER A 71 -2.06 -8.35 1.06
CA SER A 71 -2.38 -8.69 2.44
C SER A 71 -3.08 -10.05 2.46
N THR A 72 -2.52 -11.00 3.19
CA THR A 72 -3.00 -12.39 3.25
C THR A 72 -2.93 -12.93 4.69
N ASN A 73 -3.30 -14.19 4.86
CA ASN A 73 -3.20 -14.88 6.15
C ASN A 73 -1.74 -15.24 6.50
N ARG A 74 -1.52 -15.56 7.78
CA ARG A 74 -0.22 -15.97 8.31
C ARG A 74 0.33 -17.25 7.70
N SER A 75 -0.53 -18.17 7.23
CA SER A 75 -0.10 -19.40 6.56
C SER A 75 0.27 -19.20 5.09
N LEU A 76 0.21 -17.96 4.58
CA LEU A 76 0.50 -17.62 3.19
C LEU A 76 -0.27 -18.48 2.16
N GLN A 77 -1.49 -18.91 2.51
CA GLN A 77 -2.33 -19.68 1.59
C GLN A 77 -3.01 -18.76 0.57
N LEU A 78 -2.43 -18.66 -0.62
CA LEU A 78 -2.88 -17.76 -1.68
C LEU A 78 -4.19 -18.21 -2.35
N LYS A 79 -4.65 -19.44 -2.06
CA LYS A 79 -5.98 -19.93 -2.44
C LYS A 79 -7.11 -19.31 -1.62
N THR A 80 -6.81 -18.53 -0.58
CA THR A 80 -7.81 -17.88 0.29
C THR A 80 -7.84 -16.37 0.07
N GLY A 81 -9.03 -15.78 0.10
CA GLY A 81 -9.22 -14.34 -0.19
C GLY A 81 -9.25 -14.02 -1.69
N THR A 82 -10.01 -12.99 -2.06
CA THR A 82 -10.25 -12.65 -3.48
C THR A 82 -8.97 -12.16 -4.16
N VAL A 83 -8.23 -11.25 -3.52
CA VAL A 83 -6.98 -10.69 -4.09
C VAL A 83 -5.93 -11.77 -4.27
N SER A 84 -5.66 -12.58 -3.24
CA SER A 84 -4.66 -13.66 -3.33
C SER A 84 -5.01 -14.68 -4.40
N ARG A 85 -6.29 -15.09 -4.53
CA ARG A 85 -6.72 -16.00 -5.59
C ARG A 85 -6.51 -15.40 -6.98
N THR A 86 -6.88 -14.13 -7.17
CA THR A 86 -6.66 -13.43 -8.44
C THR A 86 -5.17 -13.36 -8.78
N LEU A 87 -4.31 -13.05 -7.80
CA LEU A 87 -2.86 -13.05 -8.01
C LEU A 87 -2.33 -14.44 -8.34
N LEU A 88 -2.72 -15.48 -7.61
CA LEU A 88 -2.30 -16.87 -7.85
C LEU A 88 -2.69 -17.34 -9.26
N GLN A 89 -3.94 -17.09 -9.66
CA GLN A 89 -4.45 -17.49 -10.97
C GLN A 89 -3.67 -16.84 -12.11
N ASN A 90 -3.35 -15.55 -11.98
CA ASN A 90 -2.68 -14.80 -13.04
C ASN A 90 -1.16 -15.01 -13.03
N ALA A 91 -0.52 -14.98 -11.85
CA ALA A 91 0.92 -15.17 -11.68
C ALA A 91 1.38 -16.61 -11.95
N GLY A 92 0.55 -17.61 -11.60
CA GLY A 92 0.90 -19.03 -11.66
C GLY A 92 1.26 -19.63 -10.31
N ASP A 93 1.19 -20.96 -10.20
CA ASP A 93 1.34 -21.67 -8.92
C ASP A 93 2.75 -21.55 -8.31
N ASN A 94 3.74 -21.11 -9.09
CA ASN A 94 5.11 -20.88 -8.59
C ASN A 94 5.13 -19.89 -7.43
N ILE A 95 4.25 -18.86 -7.41
CA ILE A 95 4.23 -17.90 -6.30
C ILE A 95 3.77 -18.54 -4.99
N GLN A 96 2.94 -19.60 -5.04
CA GLN A 96 2.56 -20.36 -3.85
C GLN A 96 3.72 -21.25 -3.40
N THR A 97 4.45 -21.86 -4.33
CA THR A 97 5.66 -22.64 -4.03
C THR A 97 6.72 -21.78 -3.35
N GLU A 98 6.99 -20.59 -3.89
CA GLU A 98 7.94 -19.63 -3.32
C GLU A 98 7.53 -19.19 -1.90
N CYS A 99 6.23 -18.96 -1.64
CA CYS A 99 5.75 -18.70 -0.28
C CYS A 99 6.09 -19.83 0.70
N HIS A 100 5.84 -21.10 0.32
CA HIS A 100 6.14 -22.24 1.18
C HIS A 100 7.65 -22.47 1.37
N GLN A 101 8.45 -22.18 0.34
CA GLN A 101 9.92 -22.29 0.44
C GLN A 101 10.50 -21.22 1.35
N ASN A 102 10.02 -19.97 1.23
CA ASN A 102 10.56 -18.83 1.98
C ASN A 102 10.04 -18.76 3.42
N ALA A 103 8.84 -19.29 3.68
CA ALA A 103 8.24 -19.34 5.01
C ALA A 103 7.41 -20.63 5.19
N PRO A 104 8.07 -21.78 5.38
CA PRO A 104 7.41 -23.08 5.48
C PRO A 104 6.42 -23.18 6.65
N ASN A 105 6.66 -22.40 7.70
CA ASN A 105 5.81 -22.35 8.90
C ASN A 105 4.87 -21.13 8.91
N GLY A 106 4.78 -20.40 7.80
CA GLY A 106 4.07 -19.13 7.72
C GLY A 106 4.83 -17.95 8.33
N ILE A 107 4.13 -16.85 8.55
CA ILE A 107 4.66 -15.57 9.03
C ILE A 107 3.88 -15.01 10.22
N GLY A 108 4.54 -14.22 11.06
CA GLY A 108 3.93 -13.41 12.09
C GLY A 108 3.14 -12.21 11.53
N PHE A 109 2.35 -11.58 12.39
CA PHE A 109 1.72 -10.30 12.03
C PHE A 109 2.78 -9.21 11.88
N GLY A 110 2.70 -8.43 10.80
CA GLY A 110 3.74 -7.46 10.45
C GLY A 110 5.01 -8.06 9.87
N GLU A 111 5.02 -9.34 9.54
CA GLU A 111 6.07 -9.91 8.71
C GLU A 111 5.62 -9.96 7.24
N VAL A 112 6.60 -10.10 6.35
CA VAL A 112 6.36 -10.21 4.90
C VAL A 112 7.23 -11.30 4.28
N VAL A 113 6.70 -11.92 3.22
CA VAL A 113 7.45 -12.77 2.30
C VAL A 113 7.38 -12.18 0.91
N VAL A 114 8.51 -12.21 0.21
CA VAL A 114 8.60 -11.72 -1.16
C VAL A 114 8.68 -12.91 -2.10
N THR A 115 7.89 -12.86 -3.17
CA THR A 115 7.94 -13.80 -4.28
C THR A 115 8.26 -13.05 -5.58
N SER A 116 8.54 -13.80 -6.64
CA SER A 116 8.55 -13.30 -8.01
C SER A 116 7.15 -12.86 -8.43
N GLY A 117 7.06 -12.07 -9.50
CA GLY A 117 5.77 -11.74 -10.13
C GLY A 117 5.10 -12.92 -10.85
N GLY A 118 5.78 -14.07 -10.99
CA GLY A 118 5.36 -15.13 -11.91
C GLY A 118 5.15 -14.58 -13.32
N ARG A 119 3.94 -14.79 -13.87
CA ARG A 119 3.51 -14.28 -15.18
C ARG A 119 2.95 -12.85 -15.14
N LEU A 120 2.86 -12.21 -13.98
CA LEU A 120 2.40 -10.82 -13.89
C LEU A 120 3.42 -9.86 -14.51
N LYS A 121 2.97 -8.66 -14.85
CA LYS A 121 3.85 -7.60 -15.36
C LYS A 121 4.74 -6.96 -14.28
N CYS A 122 4.48 -7.26 -13.00
CA CYS A 122 5.32 -6.81 -11.89
C CYS A 122 6.51 -7.75 -11.67
N GLN A 123 7.58 -7.23 -11.09
CA GLN A 123 8.78 -8.03 -10.82
C GLN A 123 8.65 -8.83 -9.53
N ARG A 124 7.94 -8.29 -8.53
CA ARG A 124 7.84 -8.83 -7.17
C ARG A 124 6.44 -8.72 -6.62
N ILE A 125 6.08 -9.68 -5.77
CA ILE A 125 4.89 -9.59 -4.92
C ILE A 125 5.34 -9.65 -3.46
N VAL A 126 4.90 -8.70 -2.65
CA VAL A 126 5.16 -8.64 -1.20
C VAL A 126 3.92 -9.10 -0.47
N HIS A 127 3.98 -10.28 0.14
CA HIS A 127 2.89 -10.89 0.89
C HIS A 127 3.04 -10.58 2.37
N GLY A 128 2.10 -9.87 2.97
CA GLY A 128 2.12 -9.52 4.40
C GLY A 128 0.90 -10.03 5.15
N ALA A 129 1.08 -10.34 6.43
CA ALA A 129 -0.03 -10.66 7.33
C ALA A 129 -0.33 -9.47 8.25
N CYS A 130 -1.54 -8.93 8.16
CA CYS A 130 -2.00 -7.88 9.05
C CYS A 130 -2.86 -8.49 10.17
N PRO A 131 -2.74 -8.01 11.43
CA PRO A 131 -3.66 -8.35 12.49
C PRO A 131 -5.06 -7.86 12.14
N GLN A 132 -6.06 -8.49 12.75
CA GLN A 132 -7.43 -8.02 12.63
C GLN A 132 -7.56 -6.63 13.25
N TRP A 133 -8.31 -5.76 12.58
CA TRP A 133 -8.67 -4.46 13.14
C TRP A 133 -9.50 -4.66 14.41
N ASP A 134 -9.10 -4.00 15.48
CA ASP A 134 -9.68 -4.13 16.82
C ASP A 134 -10.49 -2.90 17.23
N GLU A 135 -11.13 -2.24 16.26
CA GLU A 135 -12.00 -1.06 16.50
C GLU A 135 -11.30 0.10 17.21
N GLY A 136 -9.97 0.21 17.07
CA GLY A 136 -9.16 1.22 17.75
C GLY A 136 -8.64 0.81 19.12
N GLY A 137 -8.71 -0.49 19.46
CA GLY A 137 -8.16 -1.07 20.71
C GLY A 137 -6.62 -1.10 20.82
N GLY A 138 -5.90 -0.58 19.82
CA GLY A 138 -4.44 -0.39 19.85
C GLY A 138 -3.59 -1.60 19.47
N ARG A 139 -4.15 -2.81 19.31
CA ARG A 139 -3.40 -4.01 18.90
C ARG A 139 -2.98 -3.98 17.42
N SER A 140 -3.65 -3.13 16.62
CA SER A 140 -3.38 -2.90 15.20
C SER A 140 -2.46 -1.71 14.94
N GLU A 141 -2.03 -0.98 15.97
CA GLU A 141 -1.37 0.34 15.85
C GLU A 141 0.05 0.28 15.25
N LYS A 142 0.68 -0.91 15.17
CA LYS A 142 2.07 -1.03 14.69
C LYS A 142 2.28 -2.20 13.73
N VAL A 143 1.80 -2.04 12.50
CA VAL A 143 2.12 -2.96 11.38
C VAL A 143 2.77 -2.13 10.27
N TYR A 144 4.05 -1.80 10.45
CA TYR A 144 4.83 -0.93 9.56
C TYR A 144 5.80 -1.72 8.68
N THR A 145 5.30 -2.65 7.88
CA THR A 145 6.22 -3.52 7.10
C THR A 145 6.36 -3.06 5.65
N ILE A 146 5.42 -2.25 5.15
CA ILE A 146 5.42 -1.83 3.74
C ILE A 146 6.27 -0.55 3.54
N SER A 147 6.82 0.02 4.62
CA SER A 147 7.53 1.30 4.63
C SER A 147 8.95 1.26 4.04
N ARG A 148 9.49 0.10 3.66
CA ARG A 148 10.90 -0.04 3.28
C ARG A 148 11.18 -0.66 1.92
N PHE A 149 10.17 -0.79 1.06
CA PHE A 149 10.45 -1.00 -0.36
C PHE A 149 10.60 0.37 -1.03
N ARG A 150 11.52 0.49 -1.99
CA ARG A 150 11.58 1.60 -2.94
C ARG A 150 11.02 1.09 -4.27
N ALA A 151 9.70 1.08 -4.41
CA ALA A 151 9.02 0.89 -5.67
C ALA A 151 8.48 2.24 -6.15
N LYS A 152 8.55 2.51 -7.45
CA LYS A 152 8.07 3.79 -8.00
C LYS A 152 6.54 3.87 -8.02
N ARG A 153 5.84 2.74 -7.84
CA ARG A 153 4.39 2.63 -7.72
C ARG A 153 4.00 1.47 -6.80
N TYR A 154 3.13 1.75 -5.83
CA TYR A 154 2.47 0.75 -4.98
C TYR A 154 0.98 0.71 -5.28
N TYR A 155 0.39 -0.48 -5.16
CA TYR A 155 -1.06 -0.66 -5.07
C TYR A 155 -1.39 -1.25 -3.71
N PHE A 156 -2.25 -0.56 -2.96
CA PHE A 156 -2.83 -1.04 -1.72
C PHE A 156 -4.31 -1.27 -1.97
N ASN A 157 -4.79 -2.47 -1.68
CA ASN A 157 -6.23 -2.70 -1.63
C ASN A 157 -6.71 -2.44 -0.20
N LEU A 158 -7.43 -1.33 -0.01
CA LEU A 158 -8.25 -1.11 1.17
C LEU A 158 -9.65 -1.59 0.80
N MET A 159 -9.91 -2.89 1.00
CA MET A 159 -11.31 -3.34 0.97
C MET A 159 -12.01 -2.87 2.24
N PRO A 160 -13.26 -2.39 2.15
CA PRO A 160 -14.12 -2.33 3.32
C PRO A 160 -14.42 -3.78 3.72
N TRP A 161 -14.22 -4.06 5.00
CA TRP A 161 -14.55 -5.32 5.63
C TRP A 161 -15.95 -5.23 6.24
#